data_AF-A0A7C0ULJ3-F1
#
_entry.id   AF-A0A7C0ULJ3-F1
#
_cell.length_a   1.000
_cell.length_b   1.000
_cell.length_c   1.000
_cell.angle_alpha   90.00
_cell.angle_beta   90.00
_cell.angle_gamma   90.00
#
_symmetry.space_group_name_H-M   'P 1'
#
loop_
_entity.id
_entity.type
_entity.pdbx_description
1 polymer ?
#
loop_
_entity_poly.entity_id
_entity_poly.type
_entity_poly.pdbx_seq_one_letter_code
_entity_poly.pdbx_strand_id
1 'polypeptide(L)'
;MQNVVDANLQACENGMAEFSGEVFNIAFGKRITLNELVRNLNKILKKDIKSNYADPRPGDVKHSLANIGKARQFLEYELRIDFEEGLKKQ
;
A
#
# COMPACT_ATOMS: atom_id res chain seq x y z
N MET A 1 -3.61 1.41 7.17
CA MET A 1 -4.76 0.46 7.22
C MET A 1 -6.05 1.10 6.72
N GLN A 2 -6.32 2.37 7.03
CA GLN A 2 -7.55 3.08 6.63
C GLN A 2 -7.95 2.90 5.15
N ASN A 3 -7.02 3.10 4.20
CA ASN A 3 -7.35 2.96 2.77
C ASN A 3 -7.94 1.57 2.42
N VAL A 4 -7.51 0.49 3.09
CA VAL A 4 -8.05 -0.85 2.85
C VAL A 4 -9.46 -1.00 3.42
N VAL A 5 -9.72 -0.39 4.58
CA VAL A 5 -11.05 -0.36 5.20
C VAL A 5 -12.02 0.40 4.29
N ASP A 6 -11.62 1.58 3.84
CA ASP A 6 -12.46 2.43 2.98
C ASP A 6 -12.78 1.72 1.65
N ALA A 7 -11.79 1.07 1.03
CA ALA A 7 -12.02 0.31 -0.22
C ALA A 7 -13.04 -0.83 -0.04
N ASN A 8 -12.99 -1.54 1.08
CA ASN A 8 -13.96 -2.61 1.37
C ASN A 8 -15.35 -2.06 1.64
N LEU A 9 -15.46 -0.92 2.36
CA LEU A 9 -16.73 -0.25 2.59
C LEU A 9 -17.33 0.24 1.27
N GLN A 10 -16.54 0.87 0.40
CA GLN A 10 -16.96 1.29 -0.93
C GLN A 10 -17.43 0.10 -1.78
N ALA A 11 -16.74 -1.05 -1.70
CA ALA A 11 -17.19 -2.25 -2.39
C ALA A 11 -18.54 -2.79 -1.89
N CYS A 12 -18.81 -2.66 -0.58
CA CYS A 12 -20.10 -3.04 0.01
C CYS A 12 -21.22 -2.06 -0.35
N GLU A 13 -20.95 -0.76 -0.28
CA GLU A 13 -21.94 0.31 -0.50
C GLU A 13 -22.26 0.50 -1.98
N ASN A 14 -21.23 0.43 -2.83
CA ASN A 14 -21.34 0.65 -4.26
C ASN A 14 -21.39 -0.67 -5.05
N GLY A 15 -21.55 -1.82 -4.39
CA GLY A 15 -21.54 -3.13 -5.05
C GLY A 15 -22.66 -3.28 -6.07
N MET A 16 -22.42 -2.88 -7.31
CA MET A 16 -23.36 -3.03 -8.42
C MET A 16 -23.26 -4.44 -9.00
N ALA A 17 -24.38 -4.97 -9.51
CA ALA A 17 -24.39 -6.26 -10.21
C ALA A 17 -23.38 -6.32 -11.36
N GLU A 18 -23.03 -5.17 -11.95
CA GLU A 18 -22.12 -5.00 -13.09
C GLU A 18 -20.68 -5.48 -12.82
N PHE A 19 -20.21 -5.49 -11.58
CA PHE A 19 -18.85 -5.95 -11.24
C PHE A 19 -18.83 -6.99 -10.12
N SER A 20 -19.93 -7.71 -9.95
CA SER A 20 -19.97 -8.89 -9.08
C SER A 20 -19.04 -9.99 -9.60
N GLY A 21 -18.25 -10.59 -8.72
CA GLY A 21 -17.26 -11.62 -9.09
C GLY A 21 -15.92 -11.08 -9.59
N GLU A 22 -15.79 -9.75 -9.73
CA GLU A 22 -14.53 -9.13 -10.14
C GLU A 22 -13.50 -9.10 -9.00
N VAL A 23 -12.22 -9.18 -9.38
CA VAL A 23 -11.08 -9.07 -8.46
C VAL A 23 -10.43 -7.69 -8.57
N PHE A 24 -10.08 -7.09 -7.43
CA PHE A 24 -9.48 -5.77 -7.32
C PHE A 24 -8.20 -5.79 -6.48
N ASN A 25 -7.17 -5.09 -6.95
CA ASN A 25 -5.97 -4.84 -6.16
C ASN A 25 -6.16 -3.58 -5.32
N ILE A 26 -6.07 -3.72 -3.99
CA ILE A 26 -6.08 -2.59 -3.06
C ILE A 26 -4.67 -2.36 -2.53
N ALA A 27 -4.06 -1.25 -2.93
CA ALA A 27 -2.68 -0.91 -2.57
C ALA A 27 -2.44 0.60 -2.62
N PHE A 28 -1.22 1.02 -2.27
CA PHE A 28 -0.76 2.41 -2.40
C PHE A 28 -0.52 2.84 -3.85
N GLY A 29 -0.35 1.91 -4.79
CA GLY A 29 -0.16 2.21 -6.22
C GLY A 29 1.17 2.87 -6.59
N LYS A 30 2.08 3.05 -5.63
CA LYS A 30 3.48 3.42 -5.85
C LYS A 30 4.40 2.43 -5.14
N ARG A 31 5.65 2.35 -5.59
CA ARG A 31 6.68 1.49 -5.02
C ARG A 31 7.47 2.24 -3.95
N ILE A 32 7.79 1.53 -2.86
CA ILE A 32 8.75 1.95 -1.84
C ILE A 32 9.78 0.84 -1.69
N THR A 33 11.06 1.20 -1.70
CA THR A 33 12.18 0.29 -1.45
C THR A 33 12.44 0.13 0.05
N LEU A 34 13.10 -0.96 0.44
CA LEU A 34 13.51 -1.16 1.84
C LEU A 34 14.41 -0.02 2.36
N ASN A 35 15.31 0.48 1.51
CA ASN A 35 16.19 1.59 1.86
C ASN A 35 15.41 2.92 2.06
N GLU A 36 14.36 3.17 1.28
CA GLU A 36 13.46 4.31 1.50
C GLU A 36 12.70 4.18 2.80
N LEU A 37 12.18 2.99 3.10
CA LEU A 37 11.50 2.72 4.38
C LEU A 37 12.43 3.00 5.57
N VAL A 38 13.66 2.49 5.56
CA VAL A 38 14.64 2.73 6.64
C VAL A 38 14.94 4.23 6.79
N ARG A 39 15.11 4.96 5.69
CA ARG A 39 15.31 6.42 5.72
C ARG A 39 14.11 7.15 6.33
N ASN A 40 12.89 6.78 5.94
CA ASN A 40 11.67 7.39 6.45
C ASN A 40 11.50 7.11 7.96
N LEU A 41 11.79 5.89 8.40
CA LEU A 41 11.77 5.53 9.82
C LEU A 41 12.79 6.32 10.63
N ASN A 42 14.03 6.44 10.14
CA ASN A 42 15.07 7.23 10.79
C ASN A 42 14.65 8.71 10.96
N LYS A 43 14.03 9.29 9.92
CA LYS A 43 13.49 10.66 9.96
C LYS A 43 12.36 10.81 10.98
N ILE A 44 11.39 9.90 10.99
CA ILE A 44 10.23 9.95 11.89
C ILE A 44 10.64 9.74 13.35
N LEU A 45 11.49 8.75 13.61
CA LEU A 45 11.89 8.33 14.95
C LEU A 45 13.10 9.11 15.49
N LYS A 46 13.69 9.99 14.67
CA LYS A 46 14.95 10.71 14.97
C LYS A 46 16.08 9.76 15.38
N LYS A 47 16.26 8.69 14.60
CA LYS A 47 17.32 7.67 14.78
C LYS A 47 18.27 7.64 13.58
N ASP A 48 19.40 6.97 13.74
CA ASP A 48 20.34 6.67 12.66
C ASP A 48 20.64 5.16 12.59
N ILE A 49 19.61 4.39 12.25
CA ILE A 49 19.73 2.95 12.04
C ILE A 49 20.45 2.71 10.70
N LYS A 50 21.58 2.01 10.73
CA LYS A 50 22.29 1.56 9.53
C LYS A 50 21.74 0.21 9.06
N SER A 51 21.55 0.09 7.75
CA SER A 51 21.11 -1.17 7.14
C SER A 51 22.27 -2.17 7.08
N ASN A 52 22.06 -3.38 7.60
CA ASN A 52 22.95 -4.51 7.38
C ASN A 52 22.44 -5.31 6.17
N TYR A 53 23.25 -5.42 5.13
CA TYR A 53 22.86 -6.10 3.90
C TYR A 53 23.28 -7.56 3.97
N ALA A 54 22.31 -8.45 3.78
CA ALA A 54 22.51 -9.89 3.72
C ALA A 54 22.00 -10.43 2.38
N ASP A 55 22.26 -11.70 2.13
CA ASP A 55 21.79 -12.37 0.92
C ASP A 55 20.25 -12.31 0.82
N PRO A 56 19.69 -12.20 -0.40
CA PRO A 56 18.24 -12.24 -0.61
C PRO A 56 17.64 -13.53 -0.05
N ARG A 57 16.48 -13.43 0.59
CA ARG A 57 15.80 -14.64 1.08
C ARG A 57 15.19 -15.40 -0.10
N PRO A 58 15.37 -16.74 -0.17
CA PRO A 58 14.69 -17.55 -1.17
C PRO A 58 13.17 -17.33 -1.11
N GLY A 59 12.56 -17.00 -2.25
CA GLY A 59 11.12 -16.72 -2.37
C GLY A 59 10.71 -15.25 -2.22
N ASP A 60 11.62 -14.33 -1.87
CA ASP A 60 11.29 -12.91 -1.77
C ASP A 60 10.98 -12.28 -3.13
N VAL A 61 9.84 -11.57 -3.22
CA VAL A 61 9.49 -10.79 -4.41
C VAL A 61 10.24 -9.46 -4.38
N LYS A 62 11.24 -9.33 -5.25
CA LYS A 62 12.11 -8.13 -5.33
C LYS A 62 11.37 -6.87 -5.77
N HIS A 63 10.38 -7.02 -6.64
CA HIS A 63 9.65 -5.91 -7.25
C HIS A 63 8.15 -6.18 -7.19
N SER A 64 7.49 -5.57 -6.21
CA SER A 64 6.03 -5.58 -6.10
C SER A 64 5.49 -4.18 -6.34
N LEU A 65 4.54 -4.06 -7.28
CA LEU A 65 3.77 -2.85 -7.54
C LEU A 65 2.41 -3.28 -8.07
N ALA A 66 1.36 -3.06 -7.28
CA ALA A 66 0.01 -3.39 -7.68
C ALA A 66 -0.61 -2.24 -8.50
N ASN A 67 -1.22 -2.58 -9.63
CA ASN A 67 -2.03 -1.64 -10.39
C ASN A 67 -3.40 -1.49 -9.71
N ILE A 68 -3.70 -0.27 -9.26
CA ILE A 68 -4.94 0.10 -8.56
C ILE A 68 -5.96 0.81 -9.46
N GLY A 69 -5.72 0.86 -10.78
CA GLY A 69 -6.58 1.56 -11.74
C GLY A 69 -8.01 1.03 -11.76
N LYS A 70 -8.16 -0.30 -11.67
CA LYS A 70 -9.48 -0.94 -11.62
C LYS A 70 -10.26 -0.53 -10.35
N ALA A 71 -9.61 -0.54 -9.18
CA ALA A 71 -10.24 -0.10 -7.94
C ALA A 71 -10.65 1.38 -8.01
N ARG A 72 -9.81 2.25 -8.59
CA ARG A 72 -10.16 3.66 -8.82
C ARG A 72 -11.37 3.84 -9.72
N GLN A 73 -11.43 3.08 -10.81
CA GLN A 73 -12.49 3.20 -11.81
C GLN A 73 -13.84 2.69 -11.31
N PHE A 74 -13.87 1.54 -10.62
CA PHE A 74 -15.12 0.86 -10.29
C PHE A 74 -15.56 1.02 -8.82
N LEU A 75 -14.61 1.20 -7.90
CA LEU A 75 -14.91 1.33 -6.47
C LEU A 75 -14.74 2.77 -5.97
N GLU A 76 -14.42 3.71 -6.85
CA GLU A 76 -14.06 5.09 -6.49
C GLU A 76 -12.94 5.12 -5.42
N TYR A 77 -12.02 4.16 -5.50
CA TYR A 77 -10.98 3.99 -4.48
C TYR A 77 -9.98 5.16 -4.49
N GLU A 78 -9.91 5.88 -3.37
CA GLU A 78 -8.99 7.00 -3.18
C GLU A 78 -7.94 6.71 -2.11
N LEU A 79 -6.72 7.20 -2.36
CA LEU A 79 -5.64 7.15 -1.39
C LEU A 79 -5.77 8.32 -0.41
N ARG A 80 -6.54 8.10 0.66
CA ARG A 80 -6.76 9.13 1.69
C ARG A 80 -5.55 9.34 2.60
N ILE A 81 -4.86 8.25 2.92
CA ILE A 81 -3.63 8.28 3.72
C ILE A 81 -2.44 7.92 2.84
N ASP A 82 -1.49 8.84 2.74
CA ASP A 82 -0.21 8.61 2.06
C ASP A 82 0.72 7.70 2.88
N PHE A 83 1.74 7.11 2.25
CA PHE A 83 2.66 6.19 2.89
C PHE A 83 3.37 6.79 4.12
N GLU A 84 3.94 8.00 4.01
CA GLU A 84 4.64 8.64 5.14
C GLU A 84 3.66 9.00 6.27
N GLU A 85 2.44 9.43 5.94
CA GLU A 85 1.41 9.73 6.92
C GLU A 85 0.96 8.46 7.66
N GLY A 86 0.71 7.37 6.93
CA GLY A 86 0.36 6.09 7.50
C GLY A 86 1.44 5.53 8.41
N LEU A 87 2.72 5.74 8.07
CA LEU A 87 3.86 5.31 8.87
C LEU A 87 3.98 6.09 10.20
N LYS A 88 3.52 7.34 10.25
CA LYS A 88 3.53 8.18 11.47
C LYS A 88 2.41 7.85 12.46
N LYS A 89 1.32 7.25 11.98
CA LYS A 89 0.12 6.94 12.77
C LYS A 89 0.17 5.54 13.43
N GLN A 90 1.25 4.80 13.25
CA GLN A 90 1.46 3.44 13.78
C GLN A 90 2.34 3.45 15.03
#